data_AF-A0A957DU29-F1
#
_entry.id   AF-A0A957DU29-F1
#
_cell.length_a   1.000
_cell.length_b   1.000
_cell.length_c   1.000
_cell.angle_alpha   90.00
_cell.angle_beta   90.00
_cell.angle_gamma   90.00
#
_symmetry.space_group_name_H-M   'P 1'
#
loop_
_entity.id
_entity.type
_entity.pdbx_description
1 polymer ?
#
loop_
_entity_poly.entity_id
_entity_poly.type
_entity_poly.pdbx_seq_one_letter_code
_entity_poly.pdbx_strand_id
1 'polypeptide(L)'
;EPTDPPYLQGISRMPPSDLGFLTRRELVERYAEKSGRSIHNINYYHTLGLFRLTVILAQIYIRYVRGQTQDERFAPFGSMIPLMAKAAVDVMHGRFGAVG
;
A
#
# COMPACT_ATOMS: atom_id res chain seq x y z
N GLU A 1 3.83 -0.47 -9.01
CA GLU A 1 3.88 -0.62 -10.47
C GLU A 1 4.69 0.53 -11.06
N PRO A 2 5.34 0.34 -12.22
CA PRO A 2 6.13 1.39 -12.87
C PRO A 2 5.36 2.70 -13.12
N THR A 3 4.04 2.61 -13.24
CA THR A 3 3.12 3.75 -13.43
C THR A 3 2.66 4.40 -12.12
N ASP A 4 3.02 3.85 -10.95
CA ASP A 4 2.65 4.44 -9.67
C ASP A 4 3.35 5.79 -9.48
N PRO A 5 2.72 6.74 -8.75
CA PRO A 5 3.37 7.99 -8.36
C PRO A 5 4.74 7.76 -7.70
N PRO A 6 5.73 8.66 -7.90
CA PRO A 6 7.08 8.49 -7.37
C PRO A 6 7.15 8.21 -5.85
N TYR A 7 6.23 8.82 -5.08
CA TYR A 7 6.18 8.60 -3.64
C TYR A 7 5.76 7.17 -3.24
N LEU A 8 5.00 6.46 -4.10
CA LEU A 8 4.67 5.05 -3.90
C LEU A 8 5.82 4.12 -4.30
N GLN A 9 6.56 4.49 -5.34
CA GLN A 9 7.73 3.72 -5.76
C GLN A 9 8.79 3.71 -4.65
N GLY A 10 9.03 4.84 -4.00
CA GLY A 10 10.01 4.98 -2.91
C GLY A 10 9.69 4.17 -1.64
N ILE A 11 8.46 3.69 -1.48
CA ILE A 11 8.03 2.87 -0.33
C ILE A 11 7.66 1.43 -0.72
N SER A 12 7.63 1.12 -2.03
CA SER A 12 7.31 -0.22 -2.52
C SER A 12 8.38 -1.21 -2.07
N ARG A 13 7.94 -2.32 -1.49
CA ARG A 13 8.80 -3.47 -1.14
C ARG A 13 8.61 -4.66 -2.08
N MET A 14 7.64 -4.57 -2.99
CA MET A 14 7.38 -5.62 -3.98
C MET A 14 8.23 -5.35 -5.23
N PRO A 15 8.88 -6.36 -5.80
CA PRO A 15 9.62 -6.21 -7.03
C PRO A 15 8.69 -5.74 -8.15
N PRO A 16 9.17 -4.86 -9.04
CA PRO A 16 8.35 -4.37 -10.14
C PRO A 16 8.01 -5.48 -11.15
N SER A 17 6.92 -5.29 -11.89
CA SER A 17 6.35 -6.29 -12.81
C SER A 17 7.24 -6.60 -14.02
N ASP A 18 8.13 -5.70 -14.37
CA ASP A 18 9.18 -5.88 -15.38
C ASP A 18 10.21 -6.96 -15.00
N LEU A 19 10.23 -7.40 -13.73
CA LEU A 19 11.02 -8.55 -13.26
C LEU A 19 10.22 -9.88 -13.29
N GLY A 20 9.11 -9.94 -14.01
CA GLY A 20 8.28 -11.14 -14.17
C GLY A 20 7.26 -11.37 -13.04
N PHE A 21 7.04 -10.36 -12.19
CA PHE A 21 5.97 -10.38 -11.19
C PHE A 21 4.65 -9.94 -11.82
N LEU A 22 3.55 -10.54 -11.34
CA LEU A 22 2.21 -10.14 -11.77
C LEU A 22 1.97 -8.66 -11.43
N THR A 23 1.35 -7.94 -12.34
CA THR A 23 0.72 -6.65 -12.05
C THR A 23 -0.36 -6.82 -10.97
N ARG A 24 -0.75 -5.72 -10.30
CA ARG A 24 -1.87 -5.73 -9.34
C ARG A 24 -3.14 -6.27 -9.98
N ARG A 25 -3.40 -5.91 -11.25
CA ARG A 25 -4.57 -6.39 -12.00
C ARG A 25 -4.52 -7.89 -12.22
N GLU A 26 -3.43 -8.40 -12.78
CA GLU A 26 -3.27 -9.85 -13.01
C GLU A 26 -3.32 -10.65 -11.71
N LEU A 27 -2.75 -10.12 -10.62
CA LEU A 27 -2.81 -10.76 -9.31
C LEU A 27 -4.25 -10.88 -8.80
N VAL A 28 -5.04 -9.82 -8.95
CA VAL A 28 -6.44 -9.78 -8.50
C VAL A 28 -7.35 -10.63 -9.40
N GLU A 29 -7.14 -10.61 -10.72
CA GLU A 29 -7.82 -11.49 -11.67
C GLU A 29 -7.55 -12.96 -11.35
N ARG A 30 -6.28 -13.33 -11.17
CA ARG A 30 -5.89 -14.69 -10.78
C ARG A 30 -6.49 -15.12 -9.45
N TYR A 31 -6.59 -14.21 -8.49
CA TYR A 31 -7.27 -14.46 -7.22
C TYR A 31 -8.77 -14.71 -7.43
N ALA A 32 -9.44 -13.91 -8.27
CA ALA A 32 -10.85 -14.07 -8.59
C ALA A 32 -11.13 -15.45 -9.22
N GLU A 33 -10.33 -15.82 -10.23
CA GLU A 33 -10.43 -17.10 -10.93
C GLU A 33 -10.29 -18.29 -9.98
N LYS A 34 -9.29 -18.26 -9.09
CA LYS A 34 -9.02 -19.37 -8.16
C LYS A 34 -10.01 -19.44 -7.00
N SER A 35 -10.49 -18.30 -6.51
CA SER A 35 -11.35 -18.24 -5.32
C SER A 35 -12.84 -18.23 -5.63
N GLY A 36 -13.23 -17.95 -6.87
CA GLY A 36 -14.62 -17.70 -7.27
C GLY A 36 -15.21 -16.42 -6.68
N ARG A 37 -14.39 -15.54 -6.09
CA ARG A 37 -14.85 -14.30 -5.44
C ARG A 37 -14.86 -13.14 -6.43
N SER A 38 -15.94 -12.34 -6.37
CA SER A 38 -16.02 -11.09 -7.14
C SER A 38 -15.00 -10.06 -6.66
N ILE A 39 -14.40 -9.36 -7.62
CA ILE A 39 -13.43 -8.29 -7.40
C ILE A 39 -14.02 -6.89 -7.59
N HIS A 40 -15.34 -6.77 -7.75
CA HIS A 40 -16.03 -5.49 -7.97
C HIS A 40 -15.67 -4.42 -6.92
N ASN A 41 -15.49 -4.83 -5.67
CA ASN A 41 -15.17 -3.94 -4.55
C ASN A 41 -13.67 -3.91 -4.20
N ILE A 42 -12.77 -4.36 -5.08
CA ILE A 42 -11.36 -4.50 -4.73
C ILE A 42 -10.69 -3.16 -4.36
N ASN A 43 -11.09 -2.05 -4.99
CA ASN A 43 -10.56 -0.73 -4.64
C ASN A 43 -10.95 -0.29 -3.21
N TYR A 44 -12.13 -0.70 -2.72
CA TYR A 44 -12.50 -0.50 -1.33
C TYR A 44 -11.56 -1.25 -0.38
N TYR A 45 -11.29 -2.54 -0.65
CA TYR A 45 -10.38 -3.33 0.18
C TYR A 45 -8.93 -2.85 0.09
N HIS A 46 -8.50 -2.39 -1.08
CA HIS A 46 -7.18 -1.80 -1.27
C HIS A 46 -7.04 -0.49 -0.48
N THR A 47 -8.04 0.39 -0.55
CA THR A 47 -8.12 1.62 0.26
C THR A 47 -8.06 1.30 1.76
N LEU A 48 -8.88 0.35 2.22
CA LEU A 48 -8.90 -0.09 3.61
C LEU A 48 -7.54 -0.66 4.06
N GLY A 49 -6.88 -1.44 3.20
CA GLY A 49 -5.54 -1.97 3.44
C GLY A 49 -4.51 -0.86 3.66
N LEU A 50 -4.52 0.17 2.81
CA LEU A 50 -3.62 1.33 2.93
C LEU A 50 -3.91 2.16 4.19
N PHE A 51 -5.17 2.36 4.55
CA PHE A 51 -5.53 3.00 5.83
C PHE A 51 -5.03 2.19 7.03
N ARG A 52 -5.22 0.86 7.02
CA ARG A 52 -4.74 -0.02 8.08
C ARG A 52 -3.22 0.05 8.22
N LEU A 53 -2.49 0.05 7.10
CA LEU A 53 -1.03 0.20 7.10
C LEU A 53 -0.62 1.57 7.66
N THR A 54 -1.32 2.64 7.30
CA THR A 54 -1.07 3.99 7.82
C THR A 54 -1.17 4.01 9.35
N VAL A 55 -2.21 3.38 9.92
CA VAL A 55 -2.39 3.28 11.37
C VAL A 55 -1.27 2.46 12.03
N ILE A 56 -0.87 1.34 11.42
CA ILE A 56 0.23 0.51 11.94
C ILE A 56 1.54 1.30 11.98
N LEU A 57 1.87 2.03 10.91
CA LEU A 57 3.06 2.89 10.86
C LEU A 57 3.00 3.98 11.93
N ALA A 58 1.86 4.65 12.10
CA ALA A 58 1.66 5.66 13.14
C ALA A 58 1.85 5.11 14.56
N GLN A 59 1.33 3.91 14.83
CA GLN A 59 1.50 3.24 16.12
C GLN A 59 2.94 2.82 16.41
N ILE A 60 3.70 2.40 15.40
CA ILE A 60 5.13 2.09 15.57
C ILE A 60 5.93 3.39 15.77
N TYR A 61 5.66 4.40 14.94
CA TYR A 61 6.36 5.68 14.98
C TYR A 61 6.17 6.40 16.32
N ILE A 62 4.96 6.42 16.88
CA ILE A 62 4.73 7.10 18.17
C ILE A 62 5.48 6.42 19.33
N ARG A 63 5.69 5.10 19.28
CA ARG A 63 6.51 4.38 20.27
C ARG A 63 7.98 4.77 20.15
N TYR A 64 8.48 4.90 18.91
CA TYR A 64 9.83 5.38 18.64
C TYR A 64 10.04 6.82 19.14
N VAL A 65 9.13 7.75 18.79
CA VAL A 65 9.19 9.15 19.24
C VAL A 65 9.15 9.28 20.77
N ARG A 66 8.44 8.38 21.46
CA ARG A 66 8.37 8.35 22.93
C ARG A 66 9.56 7.64 23.59
N GLY A 67 10.53 7.14 22.83
CA GLY A 67 11.67 6.38 23.37
C GLY A 67 11.27 5.01 23.95
N GLN A 68 10.07 4.50 23.63
CA GLN A 68 9.63 3.15 24.02
C GLN A 68 10.29 2.05 23.18
N THR A 69 10.95 2.45 22.09
CA THR A 69 11.84 1.63 21.28
C THR A 69 12.94 2.52 20.70
N GLN A 70 14.14 1.97 20.53
CA GLN A 70 15.33 2.67 20.03
C GLN A 70 15.70 2.25 18.60
N ASP A 71 14.83 1.49 17.92
CA ASP A 71 15.11 0.99 16.59
C ASP A 71 15.00 2.11 15.54
N GLU A 72 16.15 2.55 15.03
CA GLU A 72 16.26 3.63 14.06
C GLU A 72 15.54 3.33 12.74
N ARG A 73 15.24 2.06 12.45
CA ARG A 73 14.44 1.67 11.26
C ARG A 73 13.03 2.26 11.31
N PHE A 74 12.55 2.71 12.47
CA PHE A 74 11.23 3.34 12.64
C PHE A 74 11.24 4.86 12.47
N ALA A 75 12.41 5.52 12.48
CA ALA A 75 12.50 6.96 12.27
C ALA A 75 11.85 7.43 10.94
N PRO A 76 12.05 6.72 9.81
CA PRO A 76 11.43 7.11 8.54
C PRO A 76 9.90 6.97 8.52
N PHE A 77 9.28 6.27 9.47
CA PHE A 77 7.83 6.05 9.44
C PHE A 77 7.03 7.35 9.59
N GLY A 78 7.60 8.36 10.25
CA GLY A 78 6.99 9.69 10.36
C GLY A 78 6.66 10.31 9.00
N SER A 79 7.59 10.23 8.04
CA SER A 79 7.38 10.74 6.68
C SER A 79 6.54 9.80 5.80
N MET A 80 6.52 8.50 6.10
CA MET A 80 5.71 7.52 5.36
C MET A 80 4.21 7.62 5.65
N ILE A 81 3.82 8.01 6.88
CA ILE A 81 2.40 8.13 7.28
C ILE A 81 1.58 9.00 6.32
N PRO A 82 1.95 10.28 6.04
CA PRO A 82 1.16 11.12 5.13
C PRO A 82 1.16 10.58 3.69
N LEU A 83 2.24 9.92 3.25
CA LEU A 83 2.31 9.31 1.92
C LEU A 83 1.34 8.13 1.78
N MET A 84 1.22 7.30 2.83
CA MET A 84 0.31 6.16 2.83
C MET A 84 -1.16 6.59 2.97
N ALA A 85 -1.44 7.62 3.76
CA ALA A 85 -2.75 8.24 3.81
C ALA A 85 -3.15 8.79 2.43
N LYS A 86 -2.23 9.51 1.76
CA LYS A 86 -2.46 10.01 0.41
C LYS A 86 -2.72 8.89 -0.59
N ALA A 87 -1.95 7.80 -0.52
CA ALA A 87 -2.16 6.63 -1.35
C ALA A 87 -3.57 6.05 -1.20
N ALA A 88 -4.05 5.89 0.05
CA ALA A 88 -5.39 5.40 0.32
C ALA A 88 -6.46 6.29 -0.33
N VAL A 89 -6.31 7.60 -0.18
CA VAL A 89 -7.22 8.59 -0.77
C VAL A 89 -7.16 8.55 -2.31
N ASP A 90 -5.99 8.35 -2.90
CA ASP A 90 -5.84 8.26 -4.35
C ASP A 90 -6.51 7.00 -4.93
N VAL A 91 -6.37 5.85 -4.27
CA VAL A 91 -7.08 4.61 -4.63
C VAL A 91 -8.59 4.77 -4.47
N MET A 92 -9.04 5.41 -3.40
CA MET A 92 -10.46 5.68 -3.15
C MET A 92 -11.11 6.48 -4.28
N HIS A 93 -10.38 7.44 -4.86
CA HIS A 93 -10.84 8.26 -5.97
C HIS A 93 -10.57 7.63 -7.36
N GLY A 94 -10.06 6.40 -7.42
CA GLY A 94 -9.76 5.73 -8.68
C GLY A 94 -8.62 6.35 -9.49
N ARG A 95 -7.71 7.09 -8.85
CA ARG A 95 -6.54 7.68 -9.54
C ARG A 95 -5.50 6.62 -9.95
N PHE A 96 -5.49 5.50 -9.24
CA PHE A 96 -4.81 4.24 -9.58
C PHE A 96 -5.42 3.14 -8.71
N GLY A 97 -5.33 1.87 -9.12
CA GLY A 97 -5.86 0.79 -8.29
C GLY A 97 -5.67 -0.60 -8.89
N ALA A 98 -6.20 -1.62 -8.22
CA ALA A 98 -6.06 -2.99 -8.71
C ALA A 98 -6.76 -3.25 -10.05
N VAL A 99 -7.67 -2.35 -10.47
CA VAL A 99 -8.47 -2.48 -11.69
C VAL A 99 -8.55 -1.15 -12.46
N GLY A 100 -7.74 -0.14 -12.08
CA GLY A 100 -7.79 1.21 -12.64
C GLY A 100 -6.41 1.77 -12.88
#